data_AF-A0A7M7QUK2-F1
#
_entry.id   AF-A0A7M7QUK2-F1
#
_cell.length_a   1.000
_cell.length_b   1.000
_cell.length_c   1.000
_cell.angle_alpha   90.00
_cell.angle_beta   90.00
_cell.angle_gamma   90.00
#
_symmetry.space_group_name_H-M   'P 1'
#
loop_
_entity.id
_entity.type
_entity.pdbx_description
1 polymer ?
#
loop_
_entity_poly.entity_id
_entity_poly.type
_entity_poly.pdbx_seq_one_letter_code
_entity_poly.pdbx_strand_id
1 'polypeptide(L)'
;MNNARYLRELDFARSCFYDSSGIFAEIRRKGGSVLQTATSIRYRRPIPVFSPYKITAQLVHWDDKSLYIEHEFVSLSDDFVYTTALSKQSVMGPKVHIPDIIEKIEPGTRLPEPSEELSLWLKSIDESSLKFKRIRQDKDSEKNDGEKDDVEVFLSNPA
;
A
#
# COMPACT_ATOMS: atom_id res chain seq x y z
N MET A 1 -17.28 -9.61 -10.32
CA MET A 1 -15.84 -9.38 -10.60
C MET A 1 -15.00 -10.40 -9.83
N ASN A 2 -13.90 -10.93 -10.37
CA ASN A 2 -13.00 -11.82 -9.60
C ASN A 2 -12.05 -11.02 -8.68
N ASN A 3 -11.49 -11.64 -7.64
CA ASN A 3 -10.67 -10.94 -6.63
C ASN A 3 -9.41 -10.30 -7.22
N ALA A 4 -8.71 -11.00 -8.12
CA ALA A 4 -7.50 -10.48 -8.77
C ALA A 4 -7.76 -9.20 -9.58
N ARG A 5 -8.96 -9.07 -10.16
CA ARG A 5 -9.33 -7.89 -10.92
C ARG A 5 -9.42 -6.64 -10.04
N TYR A 6 -9.83 -6.72 -8.78
CA TYR A 6 -9.87 -5.53 -7.91
C TYR A 6 -8.49 -4.90 -7.77
N LEU A 7 -7.47 -5.69 -7.41
CA LEU A 7 -6.09 -5.18 -7.26
C LEU A 7 -5.55 -4.58 -8.56
N ARG A 8 -5.80 -5.25 -9.70
CA ARG A 8 -5.41 -4.71 -11.02
C ARG A 8 -6.08 -3.35 -11.29
N GLU A 9 -7.36 -3.19 -10.98
CA GLU A 9 -8.06 -1.92 -11.21
C GLU A 9 -7.54 -0.83 -10.26
N LEU A 10 -7.13 -1.18 -9.04
CA LEU A 10 -6.44 -0.26 -8.13
C LEU A 10 -5.08 0.21 -8.69
N ASP A 11 -4.37 -0.63 -9.45
CA ASP A 11 -3.13 -0.20 -10.11
C ASP A 11 -3.39 0.91 -11.12
N PHE A 12 -4.43 0.78 -11.94
CA PHE A 12 -4.84 1.84 -12.87
C PHE A 12 -5.33 3.09 -12.16
N ALA A 13 -6.14 2.94 -11.11
CA ALA A 13 -6.61 4.07 -10.32
C ALA A 13 -5.44 4.87 -9.71
N ARG A 14 -4.42 4.18 -9.20
CA ARG A 14 -3.20 4.83 -8.68
C ARG A 14 -2.38 5.50 -9.77
N SER A 15 -2.22 4.89 -10.94
CA SER A 15 -1.56 5.54 -12.07
C SER A 15 -2.27 6.84 -12.44
N CYS A 16 -3.59 6.82 -12.60
CA CYS A 16 -4.39 8.02 -12.86
C CYS A 16 -4.28 9.06 -11.73
N PHE A 17 -4.30 8.63 -10.47
CA PHE A 17 -4.10 9.51 -9.31
C PHE A 17 -2.73 10.20 -9.34
N TYR A 18 -1.66 9.46 -9.65
CA TYR A 18 -0.34 10.05 -9.70
C TYR A 18 -0.13 11.00 -10.88
N ASP A 19 -0.72 10.67 -12.03
CA ASP A 19 -0.62 11.52 -13.22
C ASP A 19 -1.41 12.82 -13.02
N SER A 20 -2.62 12.73 -12.44
CA SER A 20 -3.45 13.91 -12.15
C SER A 20 -2.91 14.80 -11.03
N SER A 21 -2.25 14.22 -10.02
CA SER A 21 -1.64 14.99 -8.93
C SER A 21 -0.23 15.51 -9.26
N GLY A 22 0.44 14.98 -10.28
CA GLY A 22 1.83 15.32 -10.59
C GLY A 22 2.87 14.68 -9.66
N ILE A 23 2.43 13.87 -8.68
CA ILE A 23 3.31 13.19 -7.71
C ILE A 23 4.35 12.33 -8.44
N PHE A 24 3.92 11.52 -9.40
CA PHE A 24 4.85 10.61 -10.09
C PHE A 24 5.84 11.37 -10.96
N ALA A 25 5.42 12.45 -11.63
CA ALA A 25 6.33 13.29 -12.41
C ALA A 25 7.45 13.87 -11.53
N GLU A 26 7.13 14.36 -10.33
CA GLU A 26 8.13 14.90 -9.41
C GLU A 26 9.04 13.82 -8.82
N ILE A 27 8.50 12.65 -8.46
CA ILE A 27 9.30 11.50 -8.03
C ILE A 27 10.32 11.13 -9.11
N ARG A 28 9.87 11.03 -10.38
CA ARG A 28 10.75 10.67 -11.51
C ARG A 28 11.78 11.75 -11.79
N ARG A 29 11.41 13.04 -11.67
CA ARG A 29 12.35 14.17 -11.80
C ARG A 29 13.50 14.10 -10.80
N LYS A 30 13.23 13.63 -9.57
CA LYS A 30 14.25 13.40 -8.53
C LYS A 30 15.00 12.06 -8.68
N GLY A 31 14.78 11.32 -9.78
CA GLY A 31 15.41 10.02 -10.04
C GLY A 31 14.82 8.87 -9.23
N GLY A 32 13.59 9.02 -8.73
CA GLY A 32 12.90 8.02 -7.92
C GLY A 32 12.01 7.07 -8.70
N SER A 33 11.43 6.13 -7.95
CA SER A 33 10.36 5.25 -8.40
C SER A 33 9.42 4.92 -7.24
N VAL A 34 8.27 4.35 -7.55
CA VAL A 34 7.23 4.02 -6.57
C VAL A 34 6.99 2.51 -6.60
N LEU A 35 6.99 1.88 -5.44
CA LEU A 35 6.73 0.45 -5.26
C LEU A 35 5.49 0.25 -4.39
N GLN A 36 4.53 -0.56 -4.85
CA GLN A 36 3.43 -1.02 -4.00
C GLN A 36 3.99 -2.01 -2.97
N THR A 37 3.98 -1.65 -1.69
CA THR A 37 4.60 -2.46 -0.62
C THR A 37 3.60 -3.17 0.26
N ALA A 38 2.38 -2.64 0.40
CA ALA A 38 1.31 -3.32 1.10
C ALA A 38 -0.07 -2.89 0.58
N THR A 39 -1.04 -3.79 0.66
CA THR A 39 -2.44 -3.48 0.38
C THR A 39 -3.33 -4.30 1.30
N SER A 40 -4.27 -3.64 1.96
CA SER A 40 -5.37 -4.26 2.70
C SER A 40 -6.65 -3.99 1.94
N ILE A 41 -7.44 -5.03 1.65
CA ILE A 41 -8.67 -4.91 0.86
C ILE A 41 -9.82 -5.60 1.58
N ARG A 42 -10.96 -4.92 1.65
CA ARG A 42 -12.19 -5.43 2.27
C ARG A 42 -13.33 -5.40 1.27
N TYR A 43 -13.84 -6.58 0.95
CA TYR A 43 -15.00 -6.75 0.06
C TYR A 43 -16.29 -6.67 0.87
N ARG A 44 -17.11 -5.65 0.63
CA ARG A 44 -18.42 -5.50 1.27
C ARG A 44 -19.49 -6.27 0.52
N ARG A 45 -19.48 -6.15 -0.81
CA ARG A 45 -20.36 -6.88 -1.74
C ARG A 45 -19.61 -7.18 -3.04
N PRO A 46 -19.94 -8.27 -3.75
CA PRO A 46 -19.40 -8.48 -5.08
C PRO A 46 -19.95 -7.44 -6.05
N ILE A 47 -19.08 -6.84 -6.87
CA ILE A 47 -19.51 -6.04 -8.01
C ILE A 47 -20.13 -6.99 -9.05
N PRO A 48 -21.42 -6.81 -9.41
CA PRO A 48 -22.07 -7.66 -10.39
C PRO A 48 -21.39 -7.55 -11.76
N VAL A 49 -21.47 -8.62 -12.55
CA VAL A 49 -20.85 -8.65 -13.88
C VAL A 49 -21.48 -7.58 -14.76
N PHE A 50 -20.68 -6.86 -15.54
CA PHE A 50 -21.09 -5.75 -16.42
C PHE A 50 -21.74 -4.54 -15.71
N SER A 51 -21.65 -4.46 -14.38
CA SER A 51 -22.10 -3.26 -13.66
C SER A 51 -21.04 -2.16 -13.70
N PRO A 52 -21.42 -0.91 -14.03
CA PRO A 52 -20.50 0.21 -14.01
C PRO A 52 -20.20 0.64 -12.57
N TYR A 53 -18.96 1.06 -12.33
CA TYR A 53 -18.50 1.57 -11.04
C TYR A 53 -17.44 2.65 -11.27
N LYS A 54 -17.21 3.50 -10.27
CA LYS A 54 -16.05 4.40 -10.18
C LYS A 54 -15.10 3.92 -9.09
N ILE A 55 -13.83 4.25 -9.23
CA ILE A 55 -12.83 4.07 -8.17
C ILE A 55 -12.43 5.45 -7.68
N THR A 56 -12.64 5.72 -6.39
CA THR A 56 -12.07 6.89 -5.74
C THR A 56 -10.68 6.52 -5.23
N ALA A 57 -9.76 7.48 -5.25
CA ALA A 57 -8.42 7.33 -4.69
C ALA A 57 -8.08 8.61 -3.93
N GLN A 58 -7.81 8.50 -2.64
CA GLN A 58 -7.52 9.65 -1.77
C GLN A 58 -6.21 9.40 -1.01
N LEU A 59 -5.29 10.36 -1.09
CA LEU A 59 -4.10 10.37 -0.22
C LEU A 59 -4.55 10.70 1.20
N VAL A 60 -4.56 9.68 2.07
CA VAL A 60 -5.05 9.79 3.45
C VAL A 60 -3.93 10.01 4.46
N HIS A 61 -2.68 9.72 4.11
CA HIS A 61 -1.51 9.98 4.94
C HIS A 61 -0.23 9.87 4.12
N TRP A 62 0.89 10.38 4.63
CA TRP A 62 2.23 10.10 4.09
C TRP A 62 3.29 10.19 5.18
N ASP A 63 4.37 9.42 5.02
CA ASP A 63 5.59 9.59 5.81
C ASP A 63 6.73 10.12 4.90
N ASP A 64 7.98 10.07 5.35
CA ASP A 64 9.12 10.53 4.56
C ASP A 64 9.27 9.77 3.21
N LYS A 65 8.92 8.49 3.20
CA LYS A 65 9.16 7.53 2.11
C LYS A 65 7.93 6.75 1.67
N SER A 66 6.78 6.85 2.31
CA SER A 66 5.55 6.14 1.93
C SER A 66 4.35 7.06 1.73
N LEU A 67 3.58 6.80 0.67
CA LEU A 67 2.24 7.34 0.45
C LEU A 67 1.21 6.31 0.93
N TYR A 68 0.15 6.79 1.58
CA TYR A 68 -0.98 5.97 2.01
C TYR A 68 -2.24 6.44 1.31
N ILE A 69 -2.78 5.59 0.45
CA ILE A 69 -3.95 5.91 -0.38
C ILE A 69 -5.10 4.97 -0.02
N GLU A 70 -6.24 5.57 0.29
CA GLU A 70 -7.52 4.89 0.42
C GLU A 70 -8.23 4.84 -0.93
N HIS A 71 -8.80 3.68 -1.25
CA HIS A 71 -9.54 3.45 -2.48
C HIS A 71 -10.93 2.92 -2.19
N GLU A 72 -11.92 3.40 -2.93
CA GLU A 72 -13.28 2.85 -2.85
C GLU A 72 -13.82 2.52 -4.23
N PHE A 73 -14.36 1.31 -4.37
CA PHE A 73 -15.16 0.92 -5.53
C PHE A 73 -16.61 1.33 -5.28
N VAL A 74 -17.07 2.38 -5.95
CA VAL A 74 -18.39 2.97 -5.73
C VAL A 74 -19.30 2.69 -6.91
N SER A 75 -20.51 2.22 -6.60
CA SER A 75 -21.59 2.06 -7.56
C SER A 75 -21.95 3.38 -8.23
N LEU A 76 -22.25 3.36 -9.53
CA LEU A 76 -22.79 4.55 -10.21
C LEU A 76 -24.32 4.67 -10.10
N SER A 77 -25.02 3.62 -9.66
CA SER A 77 -26.49 3.62 -9.61
C SER A 77 -27.05 4.03 -8.24
N ASP A 78 -26.37 3.65 -7.16
CA ASP A 78 -26.86 3.81 -5.78
C ASP A 78 -25.77 4.33 -4.80
N ASP A 79 -24.62 4.78 -5.33
CA ASP A 79 -23.46 5.24 -4.57
C ASP A 79 -22.95 4.27 -3.48
N PHE A 80 -23.33 2.98 -3.56
CA PHE A 80 -22.88 1.99 -2.60
C PHE A 80 -21.39 1.67 -2.81
N VAL A 81 -20.61 1.72 -1.72
CA VAL A 81 -19.21 1.29 -1.74
C VAL A 81 -19.11 -0.25 -1.69
N TYR A 82 -18.81 -0.89 -2.81
CA TYR A 82 -18.66 -2.34 -2.90
C TYR A 82 -17.42 -2.86 -2.19
N THR A 83 -16.33 -2.11 -2.24
CA THR A 83 -15.02 -2.55 -1.75
C THR A 83 -14.23 -1.33 -1.33
N THR A 84 -13.53 -1.43 -0.21
CA THR A 84 -12.55 -0.43 0.24
C THR A 84 -11.17 -1.07 0.30
N ALA A 85 -10.13 -0.30 0.01
CA ALA A 85 -8.75 -0.74 0.15
C ALA A 85 -7.84 0.36 0.68
N LEU A 86 -6.99 0.02 1.63
CA LEU A 86 -5.84 0.82 2.02
C LEU A 86 -4.61 0.30 1.30
N SER A 87 -3.81 1.21 0.77
CA SER A 87 -2.62 0.87 0.01
C SER A 87 -1.43 1.72 0.45
N LYS A 88 -0.26 1.07 0.57
CA LYS A 88 1.01 1.68 0.97
C LYS A 88 1.94 1.60 -0.21
N GLN A 89 2.39 2.76 -0.69
CA GLN A 89 3.41 2.82 -1.72
C GLN A 89 4.67 3.46 -1.17
N SER A 90 5.77 2.71 -1.22
CA SER A 90 7.07 3.19 -0.80
C SER A 90 7.82 3.76 -2.00
N VAL A 91 8.37 4.95 -1.80
CA VAL A 91 9.15 5.69 -2.79
C VAL A 91 10.62 5.33 -2.62
N MET A 92 11.24 4.92 -3.71
CA MET A 92 12.65 4.57 -3.79
C MET A 92 13.42 5.73 -4.41
N GLY A 93 14.65 5.94 -3.93
CA GLY A 93 15.54 6.98 -4.42
C GLY A 93 16.11 7.79 -3.25
N PRO A 94 17.44 7.96 -3.16
CA PRO A 94 18.09 8.54 -1.99
C PRO A 94 17.71 10.01 -1.76
N LYS A 95 17.36 10.75 -2.82
CA LYS A 95 17.04 12.18 -2.79
C LYS A 95 15.55 12.47 -2.78
N VAL A 96 14.71 11.45 -2.62
CA VAL A 96 13.27 11.55 -2.81
C VAL A 96 12.59 11.49 -1.45
N HIS A 97 12.16 12.65 -0.96
CA HIS A 97 11.39 12.80 0.28
C HIS A 97 9.97 13.24 -0.11
N ILE A 98 8.97 12.51 0.36
CA ILE A 98 7.56 12.79 0.01
C ILE A 98 7.11 14.16 0.52
N PRO A 99 7.44 14.61 1.75
CA PRO A 99 7.05 15.94 2.22
C PRO A 99 7.45 17.06 1.25
N ASP A 100 8.68 17.01 0.69
CA ASP A 100 9.12 17.99 -0.32
C ASP A 100 8.29 17.96 -1.61
N ILE A 101 7.78 16.77 -1.97
CA ILE A 101 7.00 16.56 -3.19
C ILE A 101 5.60 17.12 -3.00
N ILE A 102 4.98 16.80 -1.86
CA ILE A 102 3.66 17.32 -1.51
C ILE A 102 3.72 18.84 -1.37
N GLU A 103 4.70 19.39 -0.65
CA GLU A 103 4.86 20.85 -0.51
C GLU A 103 5.04 21.56 -1.85
N LYS A 104 5.66 20.91 -2.84
CA LYS A 104 5.81 21.48 -4.18
C LYS A 104 4.51 21.45 -4.98
N ILE A 105 3.71 20.39 -4.83
CA ILE A 105 2.48 20.16 -5.59
C ILE A 105 1.33 20.96 -5.01
N GLU A 106 1.21 20.93 -3.69
CA GLU A 106 0.18 21.59 -2.90
C GLU A 106 0.83 22.24 -1.67
N PRO A 107 1.35 23.47 -1.82
CA PRO A 107 2.06 24.16 -0.75
C PRO A 107 1.18 24.41 0.47
N GLY A 108 1.72 24.18 1.67
CA GLY A 108 1.00 24.40 2.93
C GLY A 108 0.00 23.29 3.28
N THR A 109 -0.03 22.19 2.53
CA THR A 109 -0.80 21.00 2.90
C THR A 109 -0.27 20.41 4.20
N ARG A 110 -1.17 20.29 5.18
CA ARG A 110 -0.85 19.64 6.45
C ARG A 110 -0.88 18.13 6.29
N LEU A 111 0.06 17.45 6.95
CA LEU A 111 0.02 16.00 7.09
C LEU A 111 -1.31 15.59 7.75
N PRO A 112 -2.16 14.78 7.09
CA PRO A 112 -3.40 14.33 7.69
C PRO A 112 -3.10 13.40 8.85
N GLU A 113 -3.83 13.57 9.96
CA GLU A 113 -3.78 12.62 11.07
C GLU A 113 -4.29 11.25 10.59
N PRO A 114 -3.55 10.16 10.85
CA PRO A 114 -3.96 8.84 10.40
C PRO A 114 -5.24 8.44 11.13
N SER A 115 -6.20 7.89 10.39
CA SER A 115 -7.41 7.30 10.99
C SER A 115 -7.04 6.15 11.93
N GLU A 116 -7.97 5.76 12.81
CA GLU A 116 -7.76 4.60 13.69
C GLU A 116 -7.55 3.31 12.88
N GLU A 117 -8.31 3.12 11.80
CA GLU A 117 -8.14 1.99 10.87
C GLU A 117 -6.73 1.97 10.26
N LEU A 118 -6.26 3.11 9.74
CA LEU A 118 -4.93 3.22 9.18
C LEU A 118 -3.87 2.92 10.25
N SER A 119 -4.01 3.48 11.44
CA SER A 119 -3.08 3.27 12.57
C SER A 119 -3.00 1.80 12.98
N LEU A 120 -4.12 1.09 13.05
CA LEU A 120 -4.15 -0.34 13.36
C LEU A 120 -3.52 -1.18 12.24
N TRP A 121 -3.78 -0.82 10.99
CA TRP A 121 -3.15 -1.49 9.85
C TRP A 121 -1.64 -1.30 9.81
N LEU A 122 -1.15 -0.09 10.13
CA LEU A 122 0.28 0.19 10.24
C LEU A 122 0.95 -0.67 11.33
N LYS A 123 0.33 -0.77 12.51
CA LYS A 123 0.81 -1.66 13.58
C LYS A 123 0.89 -3.12 13.10
N SER A 124 -0.09 -3.59 12.33
CA SER A 124 -0.05 -4.93 11.75
C SER A 124 1.13 -5.13 10.78
N ILE A 125 1.43 -4.12 9.96
CA ILE A 125 2.59 -4.15 9.05
C ILE A 125 3.91 -4.17 9.82
N ASP A 126 4.00 -3.39 10.91
CA ASP A 126 5.19 -3.34 11.76
C ASP A 126 5.45 -4.69 12.45
N GLU A 127 4.41 -5.32 12.99
CA GLU A 127 4.51 -6.67 13.58
C GLU A 127 4.97 -7.72 12.56
N SER A 128 4.43 -7.67 11.34
CA SER A 128 4.87 -8.51 10.23
C SER A 128 6.36 -8.28 9.92
N SER A 129 6.79 -7.01 9.88
CA SER A 129 8.18 -6.65 9.63
C SER A 129 9.12 -7.13 10.72
N LEU A 130 8.72 -7.03 12.00
CA LEU A 130 9.48 -7.54 13.14
C LEU A 130 9.63 -9.06 13.09
N LYS A 131 8.57 -9.78 12.70
CA LYS A 131 8.62 -11.23 12.51
C LYS A 131 9.71 -11.62 11.51
N PHE A 132 9.77 -10.97 10.35
CA PHE A 132 10.78 -11.30 9.33
C PHE A 132 12.19 -10.84 9.70
N LYS A 133 12.35 -9.77 10.49
CA LYS A 133 13.65 -9.38 11.05
C LYS A 133 14.20 -10.44 12.01
N ARG A 134 13.36 -10.98 12.90
CA ARG A 134 13.73 -12.08 13.81
C ARG A 134 14.18 -13.32 13.04
N ILE A 135 13.37 -13.77 12.08
CA ILE A 135 13.69 -14.93 11.21
C ILE A 135 15.05 -14.75 10.51
N ARG A 136 15.39 -13.54 10.08
CA ARG A 136 16.69 -13.26 9.44
C ARG A 136 17.85 -13.35 10.43
N GLN A 137 17.68 -12.81 11.64
CA GLN A 137 18.70 -12.86 12.69
C GLN A 137 18.99 -14.30 13.11
N ASP A 138 17.95 -15.12 13.28
CA ASP A 138 18.06 -16.53 13.66
C ASP A 138 18.85 -17.32 12.60
N LYS A 139 18.55 -17.09 11.31
CA LYS A 139 19.30 -17.69 10.19
C LYS A 139 20.75 -17.24 10.11
N ASP A 140 21.04 -15.97 10.40
CA ASP A 140 22.40 -15.44 10.39
C ASP A 140 23.23 -16.02 11.57
N SER A 141 22.59 -16.33 12.72
CA SER A 141 23.23 -17.08 13.82
C SER A 141 23.45 -18.55 13.50
N GLU A 142 22.46 -19.24 12.92
CA GLU A 142 22.57 -20.65 12.52
C GLU A 142 23.66 -20.85 11.45
N LYS A 143 23.76 -19.91 10.49
CA LYS A 143 24.79 -19.96 9.45
C LYS A 143 26.21 -19.71 9.97
N ASN A 144 26.35 -18.99 11.08
CA ASN A 144 27.63 -18.85 11.78
C ASN A 144 27.98 -20.10 12.61
N ASP A 145 26.98 -20.90 13.00
CA ASP A 145 27.15 -22.07 13.87
C ASP A 145 27.15 -23.43 13.12
N GLY A 146 26.67 -23.52 11.88
CA GLY A 146 26.68 -24.80 11.16
C GLY A 146 26.14 -24.76 9.73
N GLU A 147 26.99 -25.13 8.78
CA GLU A 147 26.58 -25.74 7.52
C GLU A 147 25.72 -26.98 7.82
N LYS A 148 24.40 -26.88 7.69
CA LYS A 148 23.52 -28.02 7.50
C LYS A 148 22.21 -27.59 6.83
N ASP A 149 21.99 -28.19 5.67
CA ASP A 149 20.73 -28.16 4.94
C ASP A 149 19.57 -28.62 5.82
N ASP A 150 18.43 -27.93 5.72
CA ASP A 150 17.13 -28.56 5.50
C ASP A 150 16.04 -27.49 5.23
N VAL A 151 15.19 -27.75 4.24
CA VAL A 151 14.08 -26.88 3.84
C VAL A 151 12.84 -27.29 4.64
N GLU A 152 12.41 -26.48 5.59
CA GLU A 152 11.13 -26.70 6.29
C GLU A 152 9.99 -25.85 5.71
N VAL A 153 8.90 -26.53 5.34
CA VAL A 153 7.60 -25.94 4.99
C VAL A 153 6.72 -25.97 6.25
N PHE A 154 6.46 -24.81 6.84
CA PHE A 154 5.53 -24.68 7.97
C PHE A 154 4.10 -24.41 7.47
N LEU A 155 3.21 -25.41 7.56
CA LEU A 155 1.78 -25.15 7.68
C LEU A 155 1.51 -24.73 9.13
N SER A 156 1.35 -23.43 9.37
CA SER A 156 0.96 -22.94 10.69
C SER A 156 -0.52 -23.29 10.93
N ASN A 157 -0.76 -24.13 11.93
CA ASN A 157 -2.09 -24.44 12.43
C ASN A 157 -2.63 -23.24 13.24
N PRO A 158 -3.88 -22.78 13.04
CA PRO A 158 -4.42 -21.70 13.86
C PRO A 158 -4.89 -22.22 15.23
N ALA A 159 -4.74 -21.38 16.25
CA ALA A 159 -5.42 -21.52 17.54
C ALA A 159 -6.88 -21.06 17.42
#